data_AF-A0A239R3H4-F1
#
_entry.id   AF-A0A239R3H4-F1
#
_cell.length_a   1.000
_cell.length_b   1.000
_cell.length_c   1.000
_cell.angle_alpha   90.00
_cell.angle_beta   90.00
_cell.angle_gamma   90.00
#
_symmetry.space_group_name_H-M   'P 1'
#
loop_
_entity.id
_entity.type
_entity.pdbx_description
1 polymer ?
#
loop_
_entity_poly.entity_id
_entity_poly.type
_entity_poly.pdbx_seq_one_letter_code
_entity_poly.pdbx_strand_id
1 'polypeptide(L)'
;MKKVVMMMALLAIPFAMMAQTKFHDVEANEATGPVKKIVSNTMGREQVTNFTKEGKMEREGLTNAVYDAEGFLQSATMTMMQGQAVDVKYKWENGRIVSQSMNMMGRDMVTKRTYNDKGAVAAESMDMGGREMNIPYTDYKYDNHGNWISRKTSMMGQEMVQERTIEYYE
;
A
#
# COMPACT_ATOMS: atom_id res chain seq x y z
N MET A 1 13.68 66.31 6.72
CA MET A 1 13.00 65.10 7.26
C MET A 1 12.63 64.17 6.12
N LYS A 2 13.18 62.94 6.11
CA LYS A 2 12.70 61.69 5.47
C LYS A 2 13.93 60.78 5.31
N LYS A 3 14.27 60.02 6.36
CA LYS A 3 13.80 58.66 6.70
C LYS A 3 14.75 57.61 6.10
N VAL A 4 15.51 57.04 7.03
CA VAL A 4 16.38 55.87 6.95
C VAL A 4 15.68 54.76 6.16
N VAL A 5 16.33 54.26 5.11
CA VAL A 5 15.93 53.02 4.43
C VAL A 5 16.52 51.88 5.24
N MET A 6 15.68 51.28 6.09
CA MET A 6 15.99 50.09 6.87
C MET A 6 16.00 48.88 5.94
N MET A 7 17.19 48.31 5.74
CA MET A 7 17.43 47.07 5.03
C MET A 7 16.91 45.91 5.88
N MET A 8 15.70 45.41 5.59
CA MET A 8 15.22 44.17 6.19
C MET A 8 15.87 42.99 5.47
N ALA A 9 16.83 42.35 6.13
CA ALA A 9 17.29 41.02 5.79
C ALA A 9 16.12 40.03 5.99
N LEU A 10 15.60 39.50 4.88
CA LEU A 10 14.71 38.33 4.91
C LEU A 10 15.55 37.13 5.32
N LEU A 11 15.42 36.73 6.58
CA LEU A 11 15.90 35.45 7.10
C LEU A 11 15.23 34.32 6.30
N ALA A 12 16.00 33.68 5.42
CA ALA A 12 15.60 32.40 4.84
C ALA A 12 15.52 31.39 5.99
N ILE A 13 14.31 30.99 6.37
CA ILE A 13 14.11 29.86 7.29
C ILE A 13 14.46 28.60 6.49
N PRO A 14 15.52 27.86 6.83
CA PRO A 14 15.69 26.53 6.29
C PRO A 14 14.56 25.68 6.87
N PHE A 15 13.58 25.32 6.04
CA PHE A 15 12.75 24.16 6.35
C PHE A 15 13.70 22.97 6.37
N ALA A 16 14.20 22.63 7.55
CA ALA A 16 14.79 21.33 7.79
C ALA A 16 13.75 20.32 7.33
N MET A 17 14.04 19.60 6.25
CA MET A 17 13.27 18.43 5.88
C MET A 17 13.36 17.48 7.08
N MET A 18 12.37 17.49 7.96
CA MET A 18 12.26 16.45 8.96
C MET A 18 12.13 15.16 8.17
N ALA A 19 13.14 14.30 8.27
CA ALA A 19 13.09 12.98 7.67
C ALA A 19 11.75 12.35 8.06
N GLN A 20 11.00 11.86 7.08
CA GLN A 20 9.70 11.26 7.32
C GLN A 20 9.82 10.12 8.33
N THR A 21 9.24 10.28 9.51
CA THR A 21 9.45 9.38 10.65
C THR A 21 8.34 8.33 10.79
N LYS A 22 7.32 8.37 9.93
CA LYS A 22 6.20 7.44 9.95
C LYS A 22 5.74 7.17 8.53
N PHE A 23 5.55 5.90 8.22
CA PHE A 23 5.02 5.41 6.96
C PHE A 23 3.81 4.52 7.24
N HIS A 24 2.85 4.54 6.33
CA HIS A 24 1.61 3.77 6.42
C HIS A 24 1.63 2.52 5.54
N ASP A 25 2.82 1.99 5.22
CA ASP A 25 2.93 0.85 4.31
C ASP A 25 2.46 -0.46 4.96
N VAL A 26 2.48 -0.55 6.29
CA VAL A 26 1.89 -1.70 7.01
C VAL A 26 0.38 -1.76 6.74
N GLU A 27 -0.31 -0.63 6.81
CA GLU A 27 -1.73 -0.50 6.50
C GLU A 27 -2.00 -0.69 5.00
N ALA A 28 -1.08 -0.26 4.13
CA ALA A 28 -1.14 -0.56 2.69
C ALA A 28 -1.15 -2.06 2.40
N ASN A 29 -0.58 -2.87 3.31
CA ASN A 29 -0.53 -4.33 3.26
C ASN A 29 -1.59 -5.00 4.14
N GLU A 30 -2.69 -4.31 4.47
CA GLU A 30 -3.81 -4.85 5.25
C GLU A 30 -3.38 -5.44 6.60
N ALA A 31 -2.40 -4.82 7.25
CA ALA A 31 -1.91 -5.21 8.56
C ALA A 31 -1.87 -4.01 9.51
N THR A 32 -1.71 -4.28 10.80
CA THR A 32 -1.64 -3.30 11.87
C THR A 32 -0.62 -3.74 12.93
N GLY A 33 -0.14 -2.80 13.74
CA GLY A 33 0.85 -3.06 14.78
C GLY A 33 2.30 -2.99 14.27
N PRO A 34 3.27 -3.37 15.12
CA PRO A 34 4.69 -3.22 14.82
C PRO A 34 5.19 -4.35 13.91
N VAL A 35 4.63 -4.43 12.70
CA VAL A 35 4.98 -5.48 11.73
C VAL A 35 6.41 -5.28 11.25
N LYS A 36 7.20 -6.36 11.28
CA LYS A 36 8.56 -6.43 10.76
C LYS A 36 8.61 -7.07 9.38
N LYS A 37 7.79 -8.10 9.15
CA LYS A 37 7.81 -8.88 7.92
C LYS A 37 6.47 -9.54 7.64
N ILE A 38 6.08 -9.57 6.38
CA ILE A 38 4.96 -10.38 5.87
C ILE A 38 5.48 -11.28 4.76
N VAL A 39 5.23 -12.58 4.87
CA VAL A 39 5.44 -13.55 3.79
C VAL A 39 4.09 -14.01 3.30
N SER A 40 3.69 -13.58 2.11
CA SER A 40 2.41 -13.95 1.50
C SER A 40 2.59 -15.07 0.49
N ASN A 41 1.71 -16.06 0.52
CA ASN A 41 1.63 -17.14 -0.47
C ASN A 41 0.25 -17.10 -1.14
N THR A 42 0.24 -17.02 -2.46
CA THR A 42 -0.98 -17.20 -3.26
C THR A 42 -0.69 -18.19 -4.37
N MET A 43 -1.38 -19.32 -4.37
CA MET A 43 -1.18 -20.40 -5.36
C MET A 43 0.30 -20.85 -5.50
N GLY A 44 1.02 -20.97 -4.39
CA GLY A 44 2.42 -21.40 -4.39
C GLY A 44 3.42 -20.31 -4.78
N ARG A 45 2.97 -19.07 -4.99
CA ARG A 45 3.84 -17.92 -5.25
C ARG A 45 4.05 -17.16 -3.96
N GLU A 46 5.29 -17.17 -3.50
CA GLU A 46 5.70 -16.43 -2.30
C GLU A 46 6.10 -14.99 -2.64
N GLN A 47 5.70 -14.05 -1.79
CA GLN A 47 6.17 -12.67 -1.80
C GLN A 47 6.59 -12.29 -0.39
N VAL A 48 7.82 -11.80 -0.25
CA VAL A 48 8.37 -11.30 1.01
C VAL A 48 8.31 -9.78 1.02
N THR A 49 7.72 -9.23 2.08
CA THR A 49 7.66 -7.79 2.34
C THR A 49 8.26 -7.53 3.71
N ASN A 50 9.34 -6.78 3.78
CA ASN A 50 9.93 -6.33 5.04
C ASN A 50 9.45 -4.91 5.35
N PHE A 51 9.48 -4.54 6.62
CA PHE A 51 9.11 -3.21 7.07
C PHE A 51 10.18 -2.68 8.01
N THR A 52 10.49 -1.39 7.94
CA THR A 52 11.30 -0.72 8.97
C THR A 52 10.47 -0.50 10.24
N LYS A 53 11.10 -0.11 11.35
CA LYS A 53 10.38 0.22 12.60
C LYS A 53 9.41 1.38 12.45
N GLU A 54 9.70 2.27 11.50
CA GLU A 54 8.87 3.42 11.14
C GLU A 54 7.71 3.04 10.20
N GLY A 55 7.60 1.76 9.81
CA GLY A 55 6.53 1.22 8.99
C GLY A 55 6.77 1.30 7.49
N LYS A 56 7.99 1.64 7.03
CA LYS A 56 8.29 1.75 5.60
C LYS A 56 8.49 0.38 4.98
N MET A 57 7.84 0.12 3.85
CA MET A 57 7.96 -1.15 3.15
C MET A 57 9.25 -1.27 2.32
N GLU A 58 9.85 -2.45 2.38
CA GLU A 58 10.93 -2.92 1.52
C GLU A 58 10.52 -4.24 0.87
N ARG A 59 10.37 -4.24 -0.45
CA ARG A 59 9.89 -5.39 -1.21
C ARG A 59 10.60 -5.48 -2.55
N GLU A 60 10.96 -6.69 -2.95
CA GLU A 60 11.52 -6.93 -4.29
C GLU A 60 10.54 -6.45 -5.38
N GLY A 61 11.07 -5.77 -6.38
CA GLY A 61 10.28 -5.22 -7.47
C GLY A 61 9.46 -3.99 -7.11
N LEU A 62 9.63 -3.38 -5.93
CA LEU A 62 9.04 -2.07 -5.61
C LEU A 62 10.10 -0.98 -5.61
N THR A 63 9.98 -0.02 -6.52
CA THR A 63 10.94 1.10 -6.68
C THR A 63 10.20 2.43 -6.85
N ASN A 64 10.93 3.55 -6.82
CA ASN A 64 10.38 4.90 -7.05
C ASN A 64 9.16 5.25 -6.19
N ALA A 65 9.13 4.76 -4.94
CA ALA A 65 8.04 5.05 -4.02
C ALA A 65 8.00 6.55 -3.68
N VAL A 66 6.82 7.15 -3.85
CA VAL A 66 6.53 8.55 -3.54
C VAL A 66 5.49 8.58 -2.43
N TYR A 67 5.76 9.35 -1.40
CA TYR A 67 4.92 9.50 -0.22
C TYR A 67 4.44 10.95 -0.10
N ASP A 68 3.28 11.14 0.50
CA ASP A 68 2.84 12.47 0.93
C ASP A 68 3.54 12.87 2.25
N ALA A 69 3.21 14.06 2.78
CA ALA A 69 3.79 14.56 4.02
C ALA A 69 3.40 13.74 5.27
N GLU A 70 2.31 12.96 5.21
CA GLU A 70 1.78 12.18 6.33
C GLU A 70 2.30 10.73 6.34
N GLY A 71 2.96 10.28 5.28
CA GLY A 71 3.53 8.92 5.20
C GLY A 71 2.71 7.94 4.38
N PHE A 72 1.67 8.41 3.68
CA PHE A 72 0.88 7.57 2.80
C PHE A 72 1.54 7.44 1.44
N LEU A 73 1.74 6.20 1.00
CA LEU A 73 2.26 5.87 -0.31
C LEU A 73 1.32 6.36 -1.41
N GLN A 74 1.73 7.35 -2.20
CA GLN A 74 0.93 7.93 -3.28
C GLN A 74 1.15 7.19 -4.61
N SER A 75 2.38 6.76 -4.86
CA SER A 75 2.73 5.99 -6.06
C SER A 75 4.02 5.19 -5.89
N ALA A 76 4.18 4.14 -6.68
CA ALA A 76 5.43 3.40 -6.82
C ALA A 76 5.50 2.72 -8.19
N THR A 77 6.69 2.32 -8.61
CA THR A 77 6.89 1.41 -9.73
C THR A 77 6.91 -0.02 -9.18
N MET A 78 6.13 -0.92 -9.78
CA MET A 78 6.05 -2.34 -9.44
C MET A 78 6.52 -3.22 -10.60
N THR A 79 7.42 -4.15 -10.33
CA THR A 79 7.81 -5.21 -11.28
C THR A 79 6.78 -6.34 -11.21
N MET A 80 6.02 -6.50 -12.28
CA MET A 80 5.07 -7.58 -12.47
C MET A 80 5.79 -8.88 -12.85
N MET A 81 5.05 -10.00 -12.82
CA MET A 81 5.60 -11.35 -12.98
C MET A 81 6.37 -11.66 -14.28
N GLN A 82 6.26 -10.81 -15.31
CA GLN A 82 7.01 -10.95 -16.57
C GLN A 82 8.22 -10.00 -16.63
N GLY A 83 8.63 -9.42 -15.49
CA GLY A 83 9.69 -8.41 -15.42
C GLY A 83 9.24 -7.02 -15.87
N GLN A 84 7.97 -6.86 -16.25
CA GLN A 84 7.43 -5.58 -16.68
C GLN A 84 7.29 -4.62 -15.48
N ALA A 85 7.96 -3.48 -15.56
CA ALA A 85 7.76 -2.37 -14.62
C ALA A 85 6.46 -1.61 -14.96
N VAL A 86 5.64 -1.38 -13.95
CA VAL A 86 4.37 -0.67 -14.07
C VAL A 86 4.26 0.37 -12.97
N ASP A 87 3.95 1.61 -13.34
CA ASP A 87 3.66 2.66 -12.36
C ASP A 87 2.24 2.50 -11.80
N VAL A 88 2.17 2.54 -10.48
CA VAL A 88 0.96 2.35 -9.71
C VAL A 88 0.71 3.60 -8.89
N LYS A 89 -0.54 4.05 -8.84
CA LYS A 89 -0.99 5.15 -7.99
C LYS A 89 -2.04 4.66 -7.00
N TYR A 90 -2.05 5.24 -5.82
CA TYR A 90 -2.93 4.83 -4.72
C TYR A 90 -3.82 5.99 -4.29
N LYS A 91 -5.06 5.67 -3.92
CA LYS A 91 -5.99 6.59 -3.28
C LYS A 91 -6.29 6.08 -1.88
N TRP A 92 -6.10 6.97 -0.91
CA TRP A 92 -6.34 6.69 0.50
C TRP A 92 -7.62 7.37 0.99
N GLU A 93 -8.39 6.67 1.82
CA GLU A 93 -9.49 7.23 2.60
C GLU A 93 -9.47 6.57 3.99
N ASN A 94 -9.58 7.37 5.06
CA ASN A 94 -9.60 6.89 6.44
C ASN A 94 -8.45 5.91 6.79
N GLY A 95 -7.23 6.24 6.33
CA GLY A 95 -6.02 5.44 6.58
C GLY A 95 -5.95 4.12 5.82
N ARG A 96 -6.76 3.94 4.76
CA ARG A 96 -6.78 2.71 3.95
C ARG A 96 -6.77 3.01 2.45
N ILE A 97 -6.17 2.13 1.65
CA ILE A 97 -6.18 2.25 0.18
C ILE A 97 -7.53 1.79 -0.39
N VAL A 98 -8.41 2.74 -0.67
CA VAL A 98 -9.71 2.45 -1.31
C VAL A 98 -9.60 2.21 -2.81
N SER A 99 -8.54 2.69 -3.46
CA SER A 99 -8.33 2.46 -4.89
C SER A 99 -6.86 2.46 -5.29
N GLN A 100 -6.57 1.68 -6.32
CA GLN A 100 -5.28 1.60 -6.97
C GLN A 100 -5.49 1.69 -8.48
N SER A 101 -4.66 2.46 -9.18
CA SER A 101 -4.70 2.56 -10.64
C SER A 101 -3.34 2.31 -11.26
N MET A 102 -3.30 1.67 -12.43
CA MET A 102 -2.08 1.42 -13.19
C MET A 102 -2.38 1.36 -14.69
N ASN A 103 -1.41 1.70 -15.52
CA ASN A 103 -1.51 1.47 -16.97
C ASN A 103 -0.75 0.19 -17.33
N MET A 104 -1.48 -0.80 -17.83
CA MET A 104 -0.91 -2.07 -18.26
C MET A 104 -1.17 -2.26 -19.75
N MET A 105 -0.09 -2.29 -20.54
CA MET A 105 -0.16 -2.48 -22.01
C MET A 105 -1.10 -1.46 -22.71
N GLY A 106 -1.06 -0.20 -22.28
CA GLY A 106 -1.90 0.86 -22.85
C GLY A 106 -3.35 0.85 -22.38
N ARG A 107 -3.70 0.00 -21.40
CA ARG A 107 -5.02 -0.02 -20.76
C ARG A 107 -4.93 0.45 -19.33
N ASP A 108 -5.76 1.42 -18.97
CA ASP A 108 -5.93 1.82 -17.59
C ASP A 108 -6.72 0.75 -16.86
N MET A 109 -6.14 0.27 -15.75
CA MET A 109 -6.77 -0.64 -14.82
C MET A 109 -6.98 0.09 -13.51
N VAL A 110 -8.19 0.02 -12.99
CA VAL A 110 -8.53 0.55 -11.67
C VAL A 110 -9.07 -0.58 -10.82
N THR A 111 -8.45 -0.76 -9.67
CA THR A 111 -8.95 -1.62 -8.59
C THR A 111 -9.54 -0.75 -7.50
N LYS A 112 -10.71 -1.13 -7.00
CA LYS A 112 -11.35 -0.54 -5.83
C LYS A 112 -11.48 -1.59 -4.73
N ARG A 113 -11.35 -1.17 -3.48
CA ARG A 113 -11.37 -2.06 -2.32
C ARG A 113 -12.51 -1.70 -1.38
N THR A 114 -13.15 -2.72 -0.85
CA THR A 114 -14.05 -2.60 0.30
C THR A 114 -13.48 -3.39 1.46
N TYR A 115 -13.81 -2.99 2.68
CA TYR A 115 -13.21 -3.53 3.90
C TYR A 115 -14.27 -4.12 4.82
N ASN A 116 -13.91 -5.17 5.56
CA ASN A 116 -14.71 -5.70 6.66
C ASN A 116 -14.51 -4.88 7.94
N ASP A 117 -15.27 -5.23 8.98
CA ASP A 117 -15.24 -4.60 10.30
C ASP A 117 -13.88 -4.68 11.00
N LYS A 118 -13.09 -5.72 10.70
CA LYS A 118 -11.72 -5.90 11.17
C LYS A 118 -10.68 -5.15 10.33
N GLY A 119 -11.11 -4.42 9.30
CA GLY A 119 -10.24 -3.61 8.46
C GLY A 119 -9.45 -4.38 7.41
N ALA A 120 -9.74 -5.67 7.17
CA ALA A 120 -9.21 -6.44 6.06
C ALA A 120 -10.07 -6.22 4.80
N VAL A 121 -9.47 -6.33 3.61
CA VAL A 121 -10.20 -6.17 2.33
C VAL A 121 -11.21 -7.31 2.20
N ALA A 122 -12.50 -6.95 2.13
CA ALA A 122 -13.65 -7.83 1.97
C ALA A 122 -13.92 -8.20 0.51
N ALA A 123 -13.65 -7.26 -0.40
CA ALA A 123 -13.79 -7.49 -1.83
C ALA A 123 -12.96 -6.47 -2.63
N GLU A 124 -12.53 -6.89 -3.82
CA GLU A 124 -11.94 -6.04 -4.83
C GLU A 124 -12.84 -5.97 -6.06
N SER A 125 -13.03 -4.77 -6.59
CA SER A 125 -13.63 -4.55 -7.90
C SER A 125 -12.54 -4.12 -8.87
N MET A 126 -12.42 -4.79 -10.01
CA MET A 126 -11.45 -4.47 -11.05
C MET A 126 -12.17 -4.12 -12.35
N ASP A 127 -11.92 -2.92 -12.86
CA ASP A 127 -12.36 -2.53 -14.20
C ASP A 127 -11.27 -2.88 -15.23
N MET A 128 -11.61 -3.80 -16.14
CA MET A 128 -10.76 -4.19 -17.25
C MET A 128 -11.40 -3.80 -18.60
N GLY A 129 -11.42 -2.51 -18.91
CA GLY A 129 -11.93 -2.01 -20.19
C GLY A 129 -13.45 -2.01 -20.29
N GLY A 130 -14.14 -1.57 -19.23
CA GLY A 130 -15.59 -1.42 -19.17
C GLY A 130 -16.33 -2.67 -18.67
N ARG A 131 -15.59 -3.71 -18.24
CA ARG A 131 -16.15 -4.87 -17.56
C ARG A 131 -15.64 -4.88 -16.13
N GLU A 132 -16.58 -4.69 -15.20
CA GLU A 132 -16.31 -4.75 -13.78
C GLU A 132 -16.33 -6.20 -13.30
N MET A 133 -15.22 -6.65 -12.71
CA MET A 133 -15.10 -7.94 -12.06
C MET A 133 -15.04 -7.73 -10.55
N ASN A 134 -15.97 -8.35 -9.82
CA ASN A 134 -15.99 -8.35 -8.37
C ASN A 134 -15.38 -9.65 -7.83
N ILE A 135 -14.41 -9.51 -6.93
CA ILE A 135 -13.61 -10.58 -6.35
C ILE A 135 -13.83 -10.54 -4.83
N PRO A 136 -14.81 -11.29 -4.29
CA PRO A 136 -15.04 -11.35 -2.85
C PRO A 136 -13.97 -12.19 -2.16
N TYR A 137 -13.69 -11.85 -0.91
CA TYR A 137 -12.84 -12.62 -0.02
C TYR A 137 -13.67 -13.19 1.14
N THR A 138 -13.40 -14.44 1.52
CA THR A 138 -14.17 -15.18 2.54
C THR A 138 -13.25 -15.99 3.45
N ASP A 139 -13.83 -16.65 4.47
CA ASP A 139 -13.16 -17.66 5.31
C ASP A 139 -11.88 -17.18 6.01
N TYR A 140 -11.92 -15.95 6.52
CA TYR A 140 -10.76 -15.34 7.17
C TYR A 140 -10.34 -16.07 8.44
N LYS A 141 -9.03 -16.27 8.57
CA LYS A 141 -8.38 -16.59 9.85
C LYS A 141 -7.46 -15.44 10.22
N TYR A 142 -7.34 -15.18 11.52
CA TYR A 142 -6.56 -14.07 12.06
C TYR A 142 -5.54 -14.58 13.06
N ASP A 143 -4.42 -13.86 13.20
CA ASP A 143 -3.50 -14.06 14.30
C ASP A 143 -3.94 -13.32 15.57
N ASN A 144 -3.11 -13.40 16.61
CA ASN A 144 -3.40 -12.80 17.92
C ASN A 144 -3.32 -11.26 17.93
N HIS A 145 -2.78 -10.64 16.87
CA HIS A 145 -2.78 -9.19 16.69
C HIS A 145 -4.00 -8.69 15.90
N GLY A 146 -4.89 -9.61 15.49
CA GLY A 146 -6.08 -9.28 14.70
C GLY A 146 -5.79 -9.09 13.21
N ASN A 147 -4.58 -9.43 12.74
CA ASN A 147 -4.24 -9.38 11.33
C ASN A 147 -4.63 -10.70 10.66
N TRP A 148 -5.24 -10.64 9.47
CA TRP A 148 -5.61 -11.87 8.77
C TRP A 148 -4.34 -12.65 8.38
N ILE A 149 -4.40 -13.97 8.39
CA ILE A 149 -3.29 -14.88 8.01
C ILE A 149 -3.73 -15.91 6.96
N SER A 150 -5.04 -16.07 6.76
CA SER A 150 -5.59 -16.88 5.68
C SER A 150 -6.93 -16.31 5.26
N ARG A 151 -7.22 -16.34 3.95
CA ARG A 151 -8.53 -16.04 3.37
C ARG A 151 -8.70 -16.79 2.06
N LYS A 152 -9.95 -16.96 1.63
CA LYS A 152 -10.31 -17.54 0.34
C LYS A 152 -10.80 -16.49 -0.62
N THR A 153 -10.66 -16.75 -1.91
CA THR A 153 -11.35 -16.02 -2.96
C THR A 153 -11.63 -16.96 -4.14
N SER A 154 -12.52 -16.57 -5.04
CA SER A 154 -12.80 -17.30 -6.27
C SER A 154 -12.67 -16.37 -7.47
N MET A 155 -11.84 -16.75 -8.42
CA MET A 155 -11.67 -16.02 -9.67
C MET A 155 -11.98 -16.96 -10.83
N MET A 156 -12.96 -16.60 -11.67
CA MET A 156 -13.41 -17.41 -12.80
C MET A 156 -13.82 -18.85 -12.41
N GLY A 157 -14.39 -19.03 -11.22
CA GLY A 157 -14.83 -20.34 -10.71
C GLY A 157 -13.73 -21.19 -10.09
N GLN A 158 -12.48 -20.71 -10.08
CA GLN A 158 -11.38 -21.36 -9.39
C GLN A 158 -11.20 -20.76 -7.99
N GLU A 159 -11.39 -21.59 -6.97
CA GLU A 159 -11.09 -21.21 -5.59
C GLU A 159 -9.59 -21.13 -5.38
N MET A 160 -9.16 -20.09 -4.67
CA MET A 160 -7.79 -19.83 -4.30
C MET A 160 -7.73 -19.52 -2.81
N VAL A 161 -6.75 -20.12 -2.14
CA VAL A 161 -6.41 -19.77 -0.75
C VAL A 161 -5.23 -18.81 -0.80
N GLN A 162 -5.37 -17.69 -0.10
CA GLN A 162 -4.28 -16.77 0.20
C GLN A 162 -3.87 -16.99 1.64
N GLU A 163 -2.59 -17.21 1.87
CA GLU A 163 -2.02 -17.39 3.19
C GLU A 163 -0.90 -16.38 3.41
N ARG A 164 -0.67 -15.98 4.65
CA ARG A 164 0.51 -15.21 5.01
C ARG A 164 0.97 -15.50 6.42
N THR A 165 2.27 -15.37 6.64
CA THR A 165 2.86 -15.30 7.98
C THR A 165 3.30 -13.87 8.25
N ILE A 166 3.19 -13.44 9.51
CA ILE A 166 3.52 -12.09 9.95
C ILE A 166 4.48 -12.18 11.13
N GLU A 167 5.63 -11.52 11.00
CA GLU A 167 6.60 -11.32 12.07
C GLU A 167 6.47 -9.89 12.59
N TYR A 168 6.54 -9.73 13.91
CA TYR A 168 6.42 -8.44 14.60
C TYR A 168 7.75 -8.07 15.25
N TYR A 169 7.99 -6.77 15.41
CA TYR A 169 9.02 -6.29 16.32
C TYR A 169 8.57 -6.53 17.77
N GLU A 170 9.55 -6.84 18.62
CA GLU A 170 9.41 -6.89 20.08
C GLU A 170 9.26 -5.49 20.69
#